data_AF-A0A715CSV0-F1
#
_entry.id   AF-A0A715CSV0-F1
#
_cell.length_a   1.000
_cell.length_b   1.000
_cell.length_c   1.000
_cell.angle_alpha   90.00
_cell.angle_beta   90.00
_cell.angle_gamma   90.00
#
_symmetry.space_group_name_H-M   'P 1'
#
loop_
_entity.id
_entity.type
_entity.pdbx_description
1 polymer ?
#
loop_
_entity_poly.entity_id
_entity_poly.type
_entity_poly.pdbx_seq_one_letter_code
_entity_poly.pdbx_strand_id
1 'polypeptide(L)'
;MKFTLVATVLLTFSLSAFAVEYPVLTTASPDQVGFDSQKLHRLDGWIQNQIDAGYPSINLLVIKDNHIVLQKAWGYAKKYDGSTLLAHPIRATTNTMYDLASNTKMYATNFALQKLVYEGKIDVNDLVSKYIPGFKDMPGDKIKGKDKL
;
A
#
# COMPACT_ATOMS: atom_id res chain seq x y z
N MET A 1 6.86 38.37 59.92
CA MET A 1 7.49 37.92 58.65
C MET A 1 7.49 36.41 58.61
N LYS A 2 6.83 35.80 57.62
CA LYS A 2 7.20 34.52 56.99
C LYS A 2 6.21 34.26 55.85
N PHE A 3 6.62 34.66 54.65
CA PHE A 3 5.92 34.39 53.39
C PHE A 3 6.03 32.89 53.11
N THR A 4 4.90 32.21 52.94
CA THR A 4 4.88 30.81 52.54
C THR A 4 4.79 30.78 51.02
N LEU A 5 5.90 30.46 50.36
CA LEU A 5 6.03 30.39 48.92
C LEU A 5 5.42 29.07 48.43
N VAL A 6 4.26 29.12 47.77
CA VAL A 6 3.69 27.96 47.07
C VAL A 6 4.38 27.87 45.72
N ALA A 7 5.28 26.90 45.55
CA ALA A 7 5.93 26.63 44.28
C ALA A 7 4.99 25.78 43.39
N THR A 8 4.31 26.44 42.45
CA THR A 8 3.53 25.77 41.41
C THR A 8 4.50 25.18 40.38
N VAL A 9 4.67 23.85 40.38
CA VAL A 9 5.42 23.13 39.34
C VAL A 9 4.53 23.02 38.10
N LEU A 10 4.82 23.81 37.06
CA LEU A 10 4.26 23.58 35.73
C LEU A 10 4.89 22.31 35.14
N LEU A 11 4.13 21.21 35.14
CA LEU A 11 4.48 20.00 34.42
C LEU A 11 4.21 20.24 32.92
N THR A 12 5.23 20.68 32.19
CA THR A 12 5.18 20.70 30.72
C THR A 12 5.19 19.25 30.22
N PHE A 13 4.02 18.68 29.97
CA PHE A 13 3.90 17.49 29.13
C PHE A 13 4.31 17.87 27.70
N SER A 14 5.56 17.63 27.35
CA SER A 14 5.97 17.55 25.95
C SER A 14 5.16 16.43 25.31
N LEU A 15 4.22 16.78 24.43
CA LEU A 15 3.65 15.83 23.47
C LEU A 15 4.80 15.36 22.58
N SER A 16 5.52 14.32 23.01
CA SER A 16 6.25 13.49 22.09
C SER A 16 5.19 12.88 21.19
N ALA A 17 5.11 13.38 19.95
CA ALA A 17 4.36 12.72 18.91
C ALA A 17 4.82 11.26 18.91
N PHE A 18 3.94 10.33 19.31
CA PHE A 18 4.15 8.91 19.10
C PHE A 18 4.15 8.73 17.58
N ALA A 19 5.31 8.90 16.95
CA ALA A 19 5.56 8.29 15.66
C ALA A 19 5.41 6.81 15.93
N VAL A 20 4.27 6.24 15.52
CA VAL A 20 4.06 4.79 15.56
C VAL A 20 5.25 4.19 14.83
N GLU A 21 6.11 3.47 15.56
CA GLU A 21 7.21 2.75 14.93
C GLU A 21 6.58 1.82 13.88
N TYR A 22 6.89 2.07 12.62
CA TYR A 22 6.42 1.20 11.55
C TYR A 22 7.07 -0.17 11.76
N PRO A 23 6.32 -1.28 11.63
CA PRO A 23 6.88 -2.59 11.83
C PRO A 23 8.00 -2.84 10.82
N VAL A 24 9.20 -3.09 11.32
CA VAL A 24 10.34 -3.50 10.49
C VAL A 24 10.13 -4.96 10.09
N LEU A 25 10.12 -5.23 8.79
CA LEU A 25 10.00 -6.60 8.28
C LEU A 25 11.29 -7.37 8.52
N THR A 26 11.16 -8.61 9.00
CA THR A 26 12.26 -9.57 9.13
C THR A 26 11.97 -10.79 8.26
N THR A 27 12.90 -11.75 8.16
CA THR A 27 12.69 -13.01 7.44
C THR A 27 12.52 -14.16 8.43
N ALA A 28 11.65 -15.13 8.10
CA ALA A 28 11.50 -16.36 8.87
C ALA A 28 11.13 -17.52 7.94
N SER A 29 11.38 -18.76 8.37
CA SER A 29 10.84 -19.91 7.65
C SER A 29 9.32 -19.95 7.79
N PRO A 30 8.57 -20.51 6.82
CA PRO A 30 7.11 -20.53 6.89
C PRO A 30 6.61 -21.26 8.15
N ASP A 31 7.23 -22.39 8.51
CA ASP A 31 6.84 -23.19 9.67
C ASP A 31 7.03 -22.44 11.00
N GLN A 32 8.06 -21.59 11.11
CA GLN A 32 8.32 -20.79 12.33
C GLN A 32 7.18 -19.84 12.67
N VAL A 33 6.44 -19.39 11.66
CA VAL A 33 5.27 -18.54 11.86
C VAL A 33 3.97 -19.31 11.63
N GLY A 34 3.96 -20.64 11.66
CA GLY A 34 2.75 -21.45 11.52
C GLY A 34 2.12 -21.40 10.13
N PHE A 35 2.89 -21.06 9.10
CA PHE A 35 2.49 -21.20 7.70
C PHE A 35 2.80 -22.61 7.22
N ASP A 36 1.90 -23.21 6.45
CA ASP A 36 2.10 -24.55 5.87
C ASP A 36 3.08 -24.46 4.68
N SER A 37 4.32 -24.89 4.90
CA SER A 37 5.37 -24.89 3.87
C SER A 37 5.00 -25.72 2.63
N GLN A 38 4.20 -26.79 2.77
CA GLN A 38 3.78 -27.61 1.64
C GLN A 38 2.76 -26.88 0.75
N LYS A 39 1.92 -26.01 1.31
CA LYS A 39 1.06 -25.12 0.51
C LYS A 39 1.87 -24.11 -0.29
N LEU A 40 2.91 -23.52 0.31
CA LEU A 40 3.79 -22.59 -0.42
C LEU A 40 4.57 -23.28 -1.53
N HIS A 41 5.05 -24.50 -1.32
CA HIS A 41 5.69 -25.29 -2.38
C HIS A 41 4.74 -25.60 -3.54
N ARG A 42 3.47 -25.93 -3.24
CA ARG A 42 2.45 -26.11 -4.29
C ARG A 42 2.17 -24.83 -5.06
N LEU A 43 2.13 -23.68 -4.38
CA LEU A 43 1.99 -22.37 -5.01
C LEU A 43 3.17 -22.05 -5.94
N ASP A 44 4.40 -22.33 -5.51
CA ASP A 44 5.62 -22.14 -6.31
C ASP A 44 5.54 -22.91 -7.64
N GLY A 45 5.20 -24.20 -7.57
CA GLY A 45 5.03 -25.04 -8.76
C GLY A 45 3.88 -24.57 -9.65
N TRP A 46 2.75 -24.16 -9.06
CA TRP A 46 1.63 -23.63 -9.82
C TRP A 46 1.97 -22.33 -10.56
N ILE A 47 2.70 -21.40 -9.93
CA ILE A 47 3.18 -20.16 -10.56
C ILE A 47 4.12 -20.49 -11.72
N GLN A 48 5.06 -21.43 -11.52
CA GLN A 48 5.94 -21.88 -12.59
C GLN A 48 5.14 -22.41 -13.79
N ASN A 49 4.10 -23.21 -13.56
CA ASN A 49 3.21 -23.68 -14.62
C ASN A 49 2.51 -22.53 -15.37
N GLN A 50 2.18 -21.41 -14.69
CA GLN A 50 1.60 -20.24 -15.37
C GLN A 50 2.62 -19.52 -16.26
N ILE A 51 3.87 -19.41 -15.78
CA ILE A 51 4.98 -18.86 -16.59
C ILE A 51 5.22 -19.72 -17.83
N ASP A 52 5.25 -21.04 -17.66
CA ASP A 52 5.43 -21.99 -18.75
C ASP A 52 4.25 -21.94 -19.74
N ALA A 53 3.03 -21.68 -19.25
CA ALA A 53 1.84 -21.46 -20.06
C ALA A 53 1.81 -20.10 -20.79
N GLY A 54 2.76 -19.20 -20.51
CA GLY A 54 2.96 -17.98 -21.29
C GLY A 54 2.94 -16.67 -20.50
N TYR A 55 2.65 -16.70 -19.19
CA TYR A 55 2.75 -15.49 -18.37
C TYR A 55 4.19 -14.95 -18.40
N PRO A 56 4.40 -13.65 -18.66
CA PRO A 56 5.75 -13.11 -18.84
C PRO A 56 6.55 -13.16 -17.54
N SER A 57 5.98 -12.70 -16.43
CA SER A 57 6.59 -12.72 -15.11
C SER A 57 5.54 -12.58 -14.01
N ILE A 58 5.91 -13.05 -12.81
CA ILE A 58 5.14 -12.89 -11.57
C ILE A 58 6.15 -12.54 -10.46
N ASN A 59 5.79 -11.62 -9.57
CA ASN A 59 6.54 -11.31 -8.36
C ASN A 59 5.59 -11.44 -7.16
N LEU A 60 5.99 -12.19 -6.13
CA LEU A 60 5.16 -12.48 -4.97
C LEU A 60 5.93 -12.23 -3.67
N LEU A 61 5.29 -11.49 -2.78
CA LEU A 61 5.71 -11.27 -1.40
C LEU A 61 4.59 -11.74 -0.47
N VAL A 62 4.91 -12.64 0.47
CA VAL A 62 3.99 -13.10 1.52
C VAL A 62 4.61 -12.78 2.87
N ILE A 63 3.84 -12.06 3.70
CA ILE A 63 4.24 -11.64 5.04
C ILE A 63 3.22 -12.21 6.04
N LYS A 64 3.71 -12.75 7.16
CA LYS A 64 2.90 -13.14 8.32
C LYS A 64 3.62 -12.68 9.59
N ASP A 65 2.88 -12.03 10.48
CA ASP A 65 3.39 -11.53 11.77
C ASP A 65 4.70 -10.74 11.63
N ASN A 66 4.76 -9.83 10.64
CA ASN A 66 5.93 -9.02 10.28
C ASN A 66 7.15 -9.80 9.74
N HIS A 67 7.01 -11.11 9.50
CA HIS A 67 8.01 -11.93 8.86
C HIS A 67 7.67 -12.18 7.40
N ILE A 68 8.61 -11.89 6.51
CA ILE A 68 8.61 -12.34 5.13
C ILE A 68 8.84 -13.85 5.14
N VAL A 69 7.83 -14.61 4.69
CA VAL A 69 7.88 -16.08 4.59
C VAL A 69 8.11 -16.57 3.17
N LEU A 70 7.81 -15.73 2.17
CA LEU A 70 8.09 -15.98 0.77
C LEU A 70 8.33 -14.64 0.06
N GLN A 71 9.45 -14.52 -0.63
CA GLN A 71 9.71 -13.42 -1.56
C GLN A 71 10.43 -13.99 -2.77
N LYS A 72 9.74 -14.04 -3.92
CA LYS A 72 10.28 -14.65 -5.13
C LYS A 72 9.70 -14.00 -6.38
N ALA A 73 10.50 -14.01 -7.45
CA ALA A 73 10.07 -13.63 -8.78
C ALA A 73 10.29 -14.80 -9.75
N TRP A 74 9.39 -14.92 -10.72
CA TRP A 74 9.44 -15.93 -11.79
C TRP A 74 9.35 -15.25 -13.15
N GLY A 75 9.88 -15.92 -14.18
CA GLY A 75 9.83 -15.45 -15.56
C GLY A 75 10.77 -14.28 -15.87
N TYR A 76 10.33 -13.43 -16.80
CA TYR A 76 11.11 -12.37 -17.43
C TYR A 76 10.39 -11.02 -17.35
N ALA A 77 11.11 -10.01 -16.87
CA ALA A 77 10.68 -8.61 -16.88
C ALA A 77 10.56 -8.05 -18.30
N LYS A 78 11.40 -8.53 -19.23
CA LYS A 78 11.31 -8.21 -20.66
C LYS A 78 11.51 -9.47 -21.49
N LYS A 79 10.41 -10.03 -22.00
CA LYS A 79 10.41 -11.22 -22.87
C LYS A 79 10.36 -10.87 -24.35
N TYR A 80 9.73 -9.75 -24.70
CA TYR A 80 9.51 -9.30 -26.08
C TYR A 80 10.00 -7.88 -26.31
N ASP A 81 10.27 -7.56 -27.57
CA ASP A 81 10.40 -6.20 -28.09
C ASP A 81 9.32 -5.99 -29.16
N GLY A 82 8.25 -5.27 -28.80
CA GLY A 82 7.00 -5.31 -29.55
C GLY A 82 6.44 -6.74 -29.59
N SER A 83 6.29 -7.28 -30.81
CA SER A 83 5.83 -8.68 -31.02
C SER A 83 6.98 -9.68 -31.20
N THR A 84 8.24 -9.24 -31.15
CA THR A 84 9.41 -10.10 -31.40
C THR A 84 9.93 -10.68 -30.09
N LEU A 85 10.11 -12.00 -30.03
CA LEU A 85 10.73 -12.65 -28.87
C LEU A 85 12.23 -12.32 -28.81
N LEU A 86 12.71 -11.91 -27.64
CA LEU A 86 14.12 -11.61 -27.43
C LEU A 86 14.96 -12.89 -27.38
N ALA A 87 16.12 -12.89 -28.04
CA ALA A 87 17.13 -13.95 -27.89
C ALA A 87 17.68 -14.03 -26.46
N HIS A 88 17.78 -12.88 -25.79
CA HIS A 88 18.23 -12.75 -24.40
C HIS A 88 17.20 -11.96 -23.58
N PRO A 89 16.13 -12.62 -23.11
CA PRO A 89 15.12 -11.97 -22.28
C PRO A 89 15.69 -11.60 -20.90
N ILE A 90 15.18 -10.51 -20.32
CA ILE A 90 15.61 -10.00 -19.02
C ILE A 90 14.83 -10.70 -17.93
N ARG A 91 15.51 -11.45 -17.04
CA ARG A 91 14.85 -12.15 -15.92
C ARG A 91 14.19 -11.15 -14.96
N ALA A 92 13.01 -11.51 -14.47
CA ALA A 92 12.40 -10.78 -13.37
C ALA A 92 13.20 -11.03 -12.09
N THR A 93 13.32 -10.00 -11.25
CA THR A 93 13.89 -10.07 -9.92
C THR A 93 12.83 -9.61 -8.91
N THR A 94 13.09 -9.83 -7.63
CA THR A 94 12.23 -9.31 -6.55
C THR A 94 12.17 -7.78 -6.53
N ASN A 95 13.11 -7.11 -7.19
CA ASN A 95 13.17 -5.65 -7.35
C ASN A 95 12.61 -5.15 -8.69
N THR A 96 12.13 -6.03 -9.57
CA THR A 96 11.48 -5.60 -10.82
C THR A 96 10.23 -4.79 -10.49
N MET A 97 10.15 -3.58 -11.03
CA MET A 97 8.98 -2.72 -10.91
C MET A 97 7.93 -3.08 -11.98
N TYR A 98 6.66 -3.00 -11.59
CA TYR A 98 5.52 -3.25 -12.46
C TYR A 98 4.58 -2.04 -12.42
N ASP A 99 3.89 -1.78 -13.53
CA ASP A 99 2.77 -0.84 -13.53
C ASP A 99 1.61 -1.47 -12.73
N LEU A 100 1.21 -0.81 -11.64
CA LEU A 100 0.14 -1.26 -10.75
C LEU A 100 -1.26 -0.96 -11.31
N ALA A 101 -1.37 -0.17 -12.38
CA ALA A 101 -2.62 0.25 -13.00
C ALA A 101 -3.65 0.69 -11.93
N SER A 102 -4.85 0.09 -11.90
CA SER A 102 -5.90 0.48 -10.96
C SER A 102 -5.58 0.24 -9.49
N ASN A 103 -4.60 -0.59 -9.13
CA ASN A 103 -4.14 -0.72 -7.75
C ASN A 103 -3.53 0.59 -7.22
N THR A 104 -3.04 1.47 -8.11
CA THR A 104 -2.55 2.82 -7.77
C THR A 104 -3.57 3.62 -6.95
N LYS A 105 -4.87 3.42 -7.17
CA LYS A 105 -5.93 4.12 -6.42
C LYS A 105 -5.83 3.86 -4.91
N MET A 106 -5.53 2.62 -4.52
CA MET A 106 -5.42 2.25 -3.11
C MET A 106 -4.16 2.82 -2.47
N TYR A 107 -3.02 2.73 -3.16
CA TYR A 107 -1.73 3.09 -2.58
C TYR A 107 -1.34 4.57 -2.73
N ALA A 108 -1.88 5.26 -3.74
CA ALA A 108 -1.62 6.68 -3.95
C ALA A 108 -2.83 7.53 -3.52
N THR A 109 -3.96 7.38 -4.21
CA THR A 109 -5.12 8.26 -4.00
C THR A 109 -5.72 8.11 -2.60
N ASN A 110 -6.00 6.87 -2.17
CA ASN A 110 -6.66 6.63 -0.89
C ASN A 110 -5.77 7.04 0.29
N PHE A 111 -4.46 6.73 0.26
CA PHE A 111 -3.54 7.19 1.31
C PHE A 111 -3.36 8.72 1.34
N ALA A 112 -3.32 9.38 0.17
CA ALA A 112 -3.31 10.84 0.13
C ALA A 112 -4.56 11.43 0.77
N LEU A 113 -5.75 10.89 0.46
CA LEU A 113 -7.01 11.32 1.07
C LEU A 113 -7.04 11.05 2.58
N GLN A 114 -6.67 9.85 3.02
CA GLN A 114 -6.61 9.50 4.45
C GLN A 114 -5.67 10.43 5.21
N LYS A 115 -4.52 10.77 4.62
CA LYS A 115 -3.59 11.74 5.22
C LYS A 115 -4.23 13.12 5.37
N LEU A 116 -4.94 13.59 4.35
CA LEU A 116 -5.64 14.88 4.42
C LEU A 116 -6.76 14.88 5.46
N VAL A 117 -7.49 13.76 5.60
CA VAL A 117 -8.51 13.57 6.64
C VAL A 117 -7.85 13.59 8.03
N TYR A 118 -6.77 12.83 8.22
CA TYR A 118 -6.03 12.78 9.47
C TYR A 118 -5.50 14.17 9.89
N GLU A 119 -5.06 14.97 8.92
CA GLU A 119 -4.60 16.35 9.15
C GLU A 119 -5.75 17.37 9.31
N GLY A 120 -7.01 16.93 9.28
CA GLY A 120 -8.19 17.81 9.38
C GLY A 120 -8.37 18.75 8.20
N LYS A 121 -7.72 18.48 7.06
CA LYS A 121 -7.78 19.32 5.85
C LYS A 121 -8.98 19.00 4.98
N ILE A 122 -9.45 17.75 5.02
CA ILE A 122 -10.71 17.35 4.39
C ILE A 122 -11.58 16.52 5.34
N ASP A 123 -12.91 16.61 5.24
CA ASP A 123 -13.84 15.66 5.87
C ASP A 123 -14.46 14.75 4.81
N VAL A 124 -14.64 13.47 5.14
CA VAL A 124 -15.29 12.50 4.24
C VAL A 124 -16.80 12.76 4.09
N ASN A 125 -17.38 13.57 4.98
CA ASN A 125 -18.76 14.04 4.93
C ASN A 125 -18.84 15.50 4.47
N ASP A 126 -17.80 16.04 3.84
CA ASP A 126 -17.92 17.32 3.15
C ASP A 126 -18.36 17.13 1.70
N LEU A 127 -19.17 18.05 1.20
CA LEU A 127 -19.48 18.11 -0.23
C LEU A 127 -18.21 18.38 -1.02
N VAL A 128 -18.04 17.72 -2.17
CA VAL A 128 -16.88 17.94 -3.06
C VAL A 128 -16.78 19.41 -3.50
N SER A 129 -17.91 20.09 -3.65
CA SER A 129 -17.99 21.52 -3.99
C SER A 129 -17.30 22.45 -2.98
N LYS A 130 -17.10 22.01 -1.74
CA LYS A 130 -16.30 22.72 -0.72
C LYS A 130 -14.83 22.87 -1.14
N TYR A 131 -14.29 21.86 -1.82
CA TYR A 131 -12.87 21.82 -2.23
C TYR A 131 -12.67 22.12 -3.71
N ILE A 132 -13.66 21.79 -4.55
CA ILE A 132 -13.62 21.98 -5.99
C ILE A 132 -14.82 22.87 -6.38
N PRO A 133 -14.65 24.21 -6.41
CA PRO A 133 -15.73 25.12 -6.73
C PRO A 133 -16.37 24.80 -8.08
N GLY A 134 -17.70 24.80 -8.12
CA GLY A 134 -18.46 24.47 -9.33
C GLY A 134 -18.74 22.97 -9.54
N PHE A 135 -18.25 22.09 -8.66
CA PHE A 135 -18.64 20.67 -8.65
C PHE A 135 -20.06 20.49 -8.08
N LYS A 136 -21.07 20.80 -8.90
CA LYS A 136 -22.50 20.78 -8.53
C LYS A 136 -23.34 20.16 -9.64
N ASP A 137 -24.60 19.84 -9.38
CA ASP A 137 -25.47 19.33 -10.42
C ASP A 137 -25.81 20.42 -11.44
N MET A 138 -25.67 20.09 -12.72
CA MET A 138 -26.04 20.96 -13.83
C MET A 138 -27.43 20.59 -14.34
N PRO A 139 -28.24 21.53 -14.87
CA PRO A 139 -29.63 21.26 -15.28
C PRO A 139 -29.82 19.99 -16.13
N GLY A 140 -28.92 19.74 -17.08
CA GLY A 140 -28.95 18.58 -17.98
C GLY A 140 -28.32 17.27 -17.46
N ASP A 141 -27.78 17.25 -16.24
CA ASP A 141 -27.16 16.03 -15.70
C ASP A 141 -28.17 14.90 -15.55
N LYS A 142 -27.83 13.73 -16.10
CA LYS A 142 -28.64 12.50 -15.96
C LYS A 142 -28.59 11.91 -14.55
N ILE A 143 -27.46 12.09 -13.86
CA ILE A 143 -27.25 11.62 -12.49
C ILE A 143 -27.02 12.84 -11.60
N LYS A 144 -27.94 13.02 -10.66
CA LYS A 144 -27.93 14.08 -9.65
C LYS A 144 -27.38 13.53 -8.32
N GLY A 145 -27.01 14.43 -7.42
CA GLY A 145 -26.53 14.11 -6.08
C GLY A 145 -25.26 14.86 -5.67
N LYS A 146 -24.69 15.74 -6.51
CA LYS A 146 -23.43 16.45 -6.17
C LYS A 146 -23.62 17.53 -5.10
N ASP A 147 -24.86 18.01 -4.95
CA ASP A 147 -25.22 19.09 -4.02
C ASP A 147 -25.70 18.58 -2.64
N LYS A 148 -25.68 17.26 -2.41
CA LYS A 148 -26.16 16.62 -1.18
C LYS A 148 -25.26 15.44 -0.81
N LEU A 149 -25.23 15.09 0.48
CA LEU A 149 -24.60 13.87 1.03
C LEU A 149 -25.67 12.90 1.50
#